data_AF-A0A227J355-F1
#
_entry.id   AF-A0A227J355-F1
#
_cell.length_a   1.000
_cell.length_b   1.000
_cell.length_c   1.000
_cell.angle_alpha   90.00
_cell.angle_beta   90.00
_cell.angle_gamma   90.00
#
_symmetry.space_group_name_H-M   'P 1'
#
loop_
_entity.id
_entity.type
_entity.pdbx_description
1 polymer ?
#
loop_
_entity_poly.entity_id
_entity_poly.type
_entity_poly.pdbx_seq_one_letter_code
_entity_poly.pdbx_strand_id
1 'polypeptide(L)'
;MDGVDTALVEITDKHVRLIAHGDYPMPAAMKEMLLSVCTGQATNLKAIGELDHQLGHLFADAVLQLLNKSGYVAEQIRAIGNHGQTVFHQPTGDLPFTTQLGDA
;
A
#
# COMPACT_ATOMS: atom_id res chain seq x y z
N MET A 1 -3.12 -5.20 -10.76
CA MET A 1 -2.78 -4.02 -9.93
C MET A 1 -3.93 -3.06 -10.10
N ASP A 2 -4.93 -3.18 -9.23
CA ASP A 2 -6.28 -2.68 -9.53
C ASP A 2 -6.71 -1.58 -8.56
N GLY A 3 -6.08 -1.51 -7.37
CA GLY A 3 -6.31 -0.46 -6.38
C GLY A 3 -5.58 -0.75 -5.07
N VAL A 4 -5.93 0.00 -4.04
CA VAL A 4 -5.54 -0.21 -2.64
C VAL A 4 -6.74 -0.76 -1.89
N ASP A 5 -6.57 -1.95 -1.31
CA ASP A 5 -7.57 -2.51 -0.39
C ASP A 5 -7.32 -2.00 1.03
N THR A 6 -8.37 -1.59 1.72
CA THR A 6 -8.32 -1.09 3.09
C THR A 6 -9.32 -1.84 3.98
N ALA A 7 -8.90 -2.11 5.21
CA ALA A 7 -9.73 -2.76 6.22
C ALA A 7 -9.53 -2.09 7.58
N LEU A 8 -10.62 -1.59 8.16
CA LEU A 8 -10.66 -1.12 9.53
C LEU A 8 -11.11 -2.28 10.40
N VAL A 9 -10.24 -2.70 11.31
CA VAL A 9 -10.48 -3.84 12.18
C VAL A 9 -10.35 -3.44 13.64
N GLU A 10 -11.20 -4.03 14.47
CA GLU A 10 -11.02 -4.05 15.91
C GLU A 10 -10.31 -5.35 16.29
N ILE A 11 -9.20 -5.23 16.99
CA ILE A 11 -8.40 -6.37 17.44
C ILE A 11 -8.39 -6.37 18.97
N THR A 12 -8.82 -7.50 19.53
CA THR A 12 -8.72 -7.84 20.95
C THR A 12 -7.94 -9.15 21.08
N ASP A 13 -7.55 -9.54 22.30
CA ASP A 13 -6.68 -10.70 22.56
C ASP A 13 -7.11 -12.01 21.87
N LYS A 14 -8.41 -12.21 21.64
CA LYS A 14 -8.95 -13.44 21.06
C LYS A 14 -9.84 -13.23 19.83
N HIS A 15 -10.08 -11.98 19.42
CA HIS A 15 -11.05 -11.71 18.36
C HIS A 15 -10.57 -10.57 17.47
N VAL A 16 -10.77 -10.76 16.16
CA VAL A 16 -10.64 -9.73 15.14
C VAL A 16 -12.02 -9.51 14.53
N ARG A 17 -12.50 -8.27 14.55
CA ARG A 17 -13.78 -7.88 13.96
C ARG A 17 -13.54 -6.86 12.85
N LEU A 18 -14.03 -7.15 11.65
CA LEU A 18 -14.06 -6.18 10.56
C LEU A 18 -15.14 -5.13 10.84
N ILE A 19 -14.72 -3.87 10.96
CA ILE A 19 -15.62 -2.72 11.16
C ILE A 19 -16.06 -2.18 9.80
N ALA A 20 -15.10 -1.95 8.91
CA ALA A 20 -15.33 -1.42 7.57
C ALA A 20 -14.23 -1.88 6.61
N HIS A 21 -14.53 -1.88 5.32
CA HIS A 21 -13.56 -2.11 4.26
C HIS A 21 -13.84 -1.18 3.08
N GLY A 22 -12.84 -1.01 2.22
CA GLY A 22 -12.97 -0.23 1.00
C GLY A 22 -11.84 -0.51 0.03
N ASP A 23 -12.12 -0.23 -1.23
CA ASP A 23 -11.17 -0.21 -2.33
C ASP A 23 -10.96 1.24 -2.76
N TYR A 24 -9.71 1.62 -2.97
CA TYR A 24 -9.33 2.93 -3.49
C TYR A 24 -8.64 2.75 -4.85
N PRO A 25 -9.12 3.40 -5.92
CA PRO A 25 -8.59 3.19 -7.26
C PRO A 25 -7.17 3.73 -7.39
N MET A 26 -6.30 2.94 -8.04
CA MET A 26 -4.95 3.40 -8.39
C MET A 26 -4.99 4.22 -9.69
N PRO A 27 -4.39 5.42 -9.73
CA PRO A 27 -4.29 6.19 -10.98
C PRO A 27 -3.61 5.39 -12.10
N ALA A 28 -4.15 5.47 -13.31
CA ALA A 28 -3.65 4.70 -14.46
C ALA A 28 -2.15 4.96 -14.75
N ALA A 29 -1.73 6.22 -14.68
CA ALA A 29 -0.32 6.59 -14.88
C ALA A 29 0.60 5.95 -13.83
N MET A 30 0.17 5.88 -12.57
CA MET A 30 0.92 5.21 -11.50
C MET A 30 1.02 3.70 -11.75
N LYS A 31 -0.07 3.08 -12.18
CA LYS A 31 -0.11 1.66 -12.56
C LYS A 31 0.88 1.36 -13.69
N GLU A 32 0.95 2.20 -14.72
CA GLU A 32 1.89 2.04 -15.83
C GLU A 32 3.35 2.15 -15.39
N MET A 33 3.67 3.12 -14.51
CA MET A 33 5.03 3.25 -13.94
C MET A 33 5.40 2.02 -13.11
N LEU A 34 4.49 1.53 -12.27
CA LEU A 34 4.71 0.32 -11.47
C LEU A 34 4.95 -0.91 -12.33
N LEU A 35 4.12 -1.12 -13.35
CA LEU A 35 4.31 -2.23 -14.29
C LEU A 35 5.66 -2.15 -15.02
N SER A 36 6.10 -0.95 -15.38
CA SER A 36 7.41 -0.75 -16.00
C SER A 36 8.54 -1.18 -15.07
N VAL A 37 8.48 -0.80 -13.78
CA VAL A 37 9.46 -1.22 -12.77
C VAL A 37 9.43 -2.75 -12.56
N CYS A 38 8.24 -3.33 -12.38
CA CYS A 38 8.08 -4.77 -12.13
C CYS A 38 8.50 -5.66 -13.31
N THR A 39 8.40 -5.17 -14.54
CA THR A 39 8.76 -5.92 -15.76
C THR A 39 10.24 -5.78 -16.13
N GLY A 40 11.06 -5.13 -15.29
CA GLY A 40 12.50 -5.00 -15.49
C GLY A 40 12.88 -3.99 -16.58
N GLN A 41 11.99 -3.06 -16.92
CA GLN A 41 12.37 -1.92 -17.75
C GLN A 41 13.44 -1.09 -17.03
N ALA A 42 14.30 -0.42 -17.81
CA ALA A 42 15.34 0.43 -17.24
C ALA A 42 14.70 1.54 -16.39
N THR A 43 15.03 1.55 -15.10
CA THR A 43 14.59 2.55 -14.12
C THR A 43 15.81 3.16 -13.42
N ASN A 44 15.59 4.19 -12.59
CA ASN A 44 16.65 4.80 -11.79
C ASN A 44 16.15 5.10 -10.37
N LEU A 45 17.08 5.34 -9.44
CA LEU A 45 16.76 5.56 -8.03
C LEU A 45 15.83 6.76 -7.80
N LYS A 46 15.94 7.81 -8.62
CA LYS A 46 15.04 8.97 -8.54
C LYS A 46 13.60 8.56 -8.87
N ALA A 47 13.39 7.83 -9.96
CA ALA A 47 12.07 7.34 -10.35
C ALA A 47 11.48 6.39 -9.30
N ILE A 48 12.31 5.52 -8.70
CA ILE A 48 11.87 4.63 -7.62
C ILE A 48 11.44 5.45 -6.39
N GLY A 49 12.24 6.43 -5.96
CA GLY A 49 11.91 7.28 -4.81
C GLY A 49 10.68 8.16 -5.03
N GLU A 50 10.49 8.70 -6.24
CA GLU A 50 9.28 9.45 -6.58
C GLU A 50 8.03 8.56 -6.57
N LEU A 51 8.15 7.33 -7.07
CA LEU A 51 7.07 6.36 -7.06
C LEU A 51 6.73 5.88 -5.64
N ASP A 52 7.75 5.66 -4.81
CA ASP A 52 7.64 5.29 -3.40
C ASP A 52 6.83 6.33 -2.60
N HIS A 53 7.15 7.62 -2.79
CA HIS A 53 6.44 8.70 -2.13
C HIS A 53 5.01 8.88 -2.66
N GLN A 54 4.81 8.73 -3.98
CA GLN A 54 3.46 8.78 -4.57
C GLN A 54 2.56 7.65 -4.07
N LEU A 55 3.12 6.45 -3.88
CA LEU A 55 2.41 5.33 -3.27
C LEU A 55 2.04 5.62 -1.81
N GLY A 56 2.95 6.22 -1.03
CA GLY A 56 2.66 6.67 0.34
C GLY A 56 1.43 7.57 0.41
N HIS A 57 1.34 8.57 -0.46
CA HIS A 57 0.15 9.44 -0.57
C HIS A 57 -1.10 8.68 -1.00
N LEU A 58 -1.00 7.77 -1.98
CA LEU A 58 -2.13 6.94 -2.40
C LEU A 58 -2.68 6.10 -1.24
N PHE A 59 -1.80 5.51 -0.43
CA PHE A 59 -2.20 4.73 0.75
C PHE A 59 -2.83 5.62 1.82
N ALA A 60 -2.29 6.81 2.05
CA ALA A 60 -2.88 7.78 2.98
C ALA A 60 -4.29 8.20 2.54
N ASP A 61 -4.49 8.50 1.26
CA ASP A 61 -5.79 8.84 0.70
C ASP A 61 -6.81 7.70 0.85
N ALA A 62 -6.37 6.46 0.64
CA ALA A 62 -7.20 5.28 0.84
C ALA A 62 -7.65 5.13 2.31
N VAL A 63 -6.75 5.35 3.26
CA VAL A 63 -7.06 5.33 4.70
C VAL A 63 -8.05 6.44 5.05
N LEU A 64 -7.80 7.68 4.59
CA LEU A 64 -8.70 8.81 4.86
C LEU A 64 -10.10 8.58 4.29
N GLN A 65 -10.21 7.96 3.11
CA GLN A 65 -11.49 7.59 2.53
C GLN A 65 -12.22 6.55 3.39
N LEU A 66 -11.51 5.52 3.89
CA LEU A 66 -12.08 4.51 4.77
C LEU A 66 -12.55 5.10 6.11
N LEU A 67 -11.79 6.03 6.69
CA LEU A 67 -12.17 6.73 7.92
C LEU A 67 -13.44 7.56 7.71
N ASN A 68 -13.49 8.33 6.63
CA ASN A 68 -14.69 9.10 6.28
C ASN A 68 -15.92 8.18 6.07
N LYS A 69 -15.74 7.05 5.37
CA LYS A 69 -16.81 6.06 5.14
C LYS A 69 -17.30 5.40 6.43
N SER A 70 -16.42 5.15 7.39
CA SER A 70 -16.73 4.45 8.64
C SER A 70 -17.19 5.38 9.77
N GLY A 71 -16.96 6.68 9.65
CA GLY A 71 -17.24 7.67 10.70
C GLY A 71 -16.21 7.68 11.84
N TYR A 72 -15.09 6.97 11.69
CA TYR A 72 -13.98 7.00 12.65
C TYR A 72 -13.05 8.17 12.35
N VAL A 73 -12.40 8.70 13.39
CA VAL A 73 -11.35 9.72 13.26
C VAL A 73 -9.97 9.10 13.48
N ALA A 74 -8.93 9.77 12.99
CA ALA A 74 -7.55 9.28 13.00
C ALA A 74 -7.05 8.99 14.44
N GLU A 75 -7.48 9.78 15.42
CA GLU A 75 -7.11 9.63 16.82
C GLU A 75 -7.63 8.33 17.46
N GLN A 76 -8.63 7.69 16.85
CA GLN A 76 -9.15 6.40 17.29
C GLN A 76 -8.36 5.22 16.71
N ILE A 77 -7.47 5.47 15.75
CA ILE A 77 -6.69 4.44 15.08
C ILE A 77 -5.37 4.26 15.81
N ARG A 78 -5.16 3.07 16.36
CA ARG A 78 -3.94 2.75 17.12
C ARG A 78 -2.71 2.66 16.20
N ALA A 79 -2.86 2.06 15.04
CA ALA A 79 -1.79 1.83 14.07
C ALA A 79 -2.38 1.55 12.68
N ILE A 80 -1.55 1.75 11.66
CA ILE A 80 -1.81 1.33 10.28
C ILE A 80 -0.82 0.22 9.95
N GLY A 81 -1.35 -0.93 9.50
CA GLY A 81 -0.55 -1.96 8.87
C GLY A 81 -0.58 -1.76 7.35
N ASN A 82 0.53 -1.33 6.77
CA ASN A 82 0.66 -1.17 5.33
C ASN A 82 1.67 -2.17 4.78
N HIS A 83 1.23 -3.06 3.89
CA HIS A 83 2.11 -3.98 3.19
C HIS A 83 2.99 -3.25 2.15
N GLY A 84 2.50 -2.12 1.63
CA GLY A 84 3.06 -1.47 0.46
C GLY A 84 2.79 -2.25 -0.83
N GLN A 85 3.40 -1.77 -1.92
CA GLN A 85 3.33 -2.39 -3.24
C GLN A 85 4.60 -3.16 -3.52
N THR A 86 4.51 -4.48 -3.66
CA THR A 86 5.66 -5.30 -4.08
C THR A 86 6.05 -4.93 -5.50
N VAL A 87 7.34 -4.60 -5.69
CA VAL A 87 7.96 -4.36 -7.00
C VAL A 87 8.96 -5.45 -7.36
N PHE A 88 9.49 -6.17 -6.37
CA PHE A 88 10.36 -7.32 -6.60
C PHE A 88 10.23 -8.36 -5.50
N HIS A 89 10.25 -9.64 -5.87
CA HIS A 89 10.17 -10.75 -4.93
C HIS A 89 11.05 -11.91 -5.41
N GLN A 90 12.12 -12.18 -4.66
CA GLN A 90 13.05 -13.28 -4.91
C GLN A 90 13.27 -14.04 -3.59
N PRO A 91 12.36 -14.95 -3.22
CA PRO A 91 12.43 -15.68 -1.95
C PRO A 91 13.48 -16.81 -1.96
N THR A 92 14.06 -17.12 -3.11
CA THR A 92 15.04 -18.19 -3.32
C THR A 92 16.34 -17.66 -3.96
N GLY A 93 17.38 -18.48 -3.97
CA GLY A 93 18.71 -18.13 -4.50
C GLY A 93 19.70 -17.79 -3.38
N ASP A 94 20.91 -17.38 -3.78
CA ASP A 94 22.03 -17.19 -2.85
C ASP A 94 21.81 -16.00 -1.89
N LEU A 95 21.06 -14.99 -2.34
CA LEU A 95 20.72 -13.78 -1.59
C LEU A 95 19.22 -13.48 -1.73
N PRO A 96 18.34 -14.17 -0.98
CA PRO A 96 16.91 -13.96 -1.09
C PRO A 96 16.50 -12.59 -0.55
N PHE A 97 15.62 -11.89 -1.26
CA PHE A 97 15.10 -10.58 -0.86
C PHE A 97 13.74 -10.27 -1.48
N THR A 98 13.10 -9.22 -0.97
CA THR A 98 11.91 -8.65 -1.56
C THR A 98 11.96 -7.14 -1.39
N THR A 99 11.27 -6.43 -2.27
CA THR A 99 11.20 -4.97 -2.24
C THR A 99 9.74 -4.57 -2.39
N GLN A 100 9.26 -3.85 -1.37
CA GLN A 100 7.99 -3.15 -1.36
C GLN A 100 8.27 -1.65 -1.39
N LEU A 101 7.45 -0.92 -2.13
CA LEU A 101 7.42 0.53 -2.14
C LEU A 101 6.15 1.04 -1.44
N GLY A 102 6.22 2.25 -0.94
CA GLY A 102 5.20 2.90 -0.13
C GLY A 102 5.84 3.56 1.07
N ASP A 103 6.21 4.83 0.90
CA ASP A 103 6.73 5.68 1.98
C ASP A 103 5.73 5.70 3.16
N ALA A 104 6.22 5.36 4.35
CA ALA A 104 5.42 4.96 5.52
C ALA A 104 5.50 5.94 6.69
#